data_AF-A0A0W0TM68-F1
#
_entry.id   AF-A0A0W0TM68-F1
#
_cell.length_a   1.000
_cell.length_b   1.000
_cell.length_c   1.000
_cell.angle_alpha   90.00
_cell.angle_beta   90.00
_cell.angle_gamma   90.00
#
_symmetry.space_group_name_H-M   'P 1'
#
loop_
_entity.id
_entity.type
_entity.pdbx_description
1 polymer ?
#
loop_
_entity_poly.entity_id
_entity_poly.type
_entity_poly.pdbx_seq_one_letter_code
_entity_poly.pdbx_strand_id
1 'polypeptide(L)'
;MKVDIKAVKDLCGNSKEAVIYGFNFYNYQELYEAINSDGSIKAYNSDDYEYKNDLMVNSGHPFSSLYSHFKFVINDLLLENYKREQNGEPLVPLIFVVGLDSNQYDKTRIFERAQDPTEKGVTLTELRRCYKLAHEFGEDMTKVAEKTFKFVRLVSSDNGYQLATVEPFWKDEQWQKGWEERKKTTEKEMGTENRNNFWRKKFQTLIDETDEQQKKIDPTNT
;
A
#
# COMPACT_ATOMS: atom_id res chain seq x y z
N MET A 1 5.06 19.99 -10.08
CA MET A 1 5.87 19.47 -11.22
C MET A 1 5.00 19.33 -12.47
N LYS A 2 5.56 19.15 -13.68
CA LYS A 2 4.77 18.71 -14.87
C LYS A 2 4.81 17.18 -14.93
N VAL A 3 3.67 16.53 -15.12
CA VAL A 3 3.55 15.07 -15.17
C VAL A 3 2.78 14.64 -16.42
N ASP A 4 3.13 13.48 -16.98
CA ASP A 4 2.34 12.82 -18.01
C ASP A 4 1.04 12.24 -17.41
N ILE A 5 -0.02 13.03 -17.43
CA ILE A 5 -1.33 12.66 -16.90
C ILE A 5 -1.92 11.44 -17.62
N LYS A 6 -1.55 11.19 -18.89
CA LYS A 6 -2.03 10.00 -19.59
C LYS A 6 -1.49 8.74 -18.95
N ALA A 7 -0.20 8.71 -18.60
CA ALA A 7 0.39 7.59 -17.87
C ALA A 7 -0.27 7.37 -16.49
N VAL A 8 -0.66 8.44 -15.80
CA VAL A 8 -1.42 8.34 -14.54
C VAL A 8 -2.81 7.73 -14.79
N LYS A 9 -3.52 8.14 -15.83
CA LYS A 9 -4.81 7.57 -16.24
C LYS A 9 -4.69 6.09 -16.58
N ASP A 10 -3.64 5.70 -17.29
CA ASP A 10 -3.39 4.30 -17.64
C ASP A 10 -3.19 3.43 -16.39
N LEU A 11 -2.52 3.95 -15.35
CA LEU A 11 -2.38 3.27 -14.05
C LEU A 11 -3.71 3.20 -13.27
N CYS A 12 -4.59 4.19 -13.43
CA CYS A 12 -5.90 4.24 -12.79
C CYS A 12 -6.96 3.41 -13.51
N GLY A 13 -6.73 3.05 -14.78
CA GLY A 13 -7.71 2.39 -15.61
C GLY A 13 -9.02 3.19 -15.64
N ASN A 14 -10.10 2.58 -15.16
CA ASN A 14 -11.41 3.22 -15.10
C ASN A 14 -11.64 4.08 -13.85
N SER A 15 -10.74 4.03 -12.86
CA SER A 15 -10.87 4.83 -11.64
C SER A 15 -10.66 6.32 -11.92
N LYS A 16 -11.44 7.15 -11.22
CA LYS A 16 -11.26 8.61 -11.17
C LYS A 16 -10.52 9.06 -9.92
N GLU A 17 -10.05 8.11 -9.14
CA GLU A 17 -9.37 8.31 -7.88
C GLU A 17 -8.05 7.54 -7.88
N ALA A 18 -7.05 8.06 -7.18
CA ALA A 18 -5.79 7.37 -6.90
C ALA A 18 -5.28 7.75 -5.51
N VAL A 19 -4.65 6.81 -4.80
CA VAL A 19 -3.89 7.11 -3.59
C VAL A 19 -2.41 7.19 -3.97
N ILE A 20 -1.77 8.32 -3.67
CA ILE A 20 -0.38 8.60 -4.01
C ILE A 20 0.47 8.53 -2.74
N TYR A 21 1.51 7.71 -2.80
CA TYR A 21 2.43 7.55 -1.70
C TYR A 21 3.85 7.29 -2.19
N GLY A 22 4.84 7.37 -1.32
CA GLY A 22 6.23 7.12 -1.72
C GLY A 22 7.24 7.65 -0.72
N PHE A 23 8.49 7.71 -1.16
CA PHE A 23 9.54 8.36 -0.39
C PHE A 23 9.54 9.87 -0.69
N ASN A 24 9.60 10.73 0.34
CA ASN A 24 9.64 12.19 0.16
C ASN A 24 10.72 12.64 -0.83
N PHE A 25 11.90 12.02 -0.77
CA PHE A 25 13.03 12.32 -1.66
C PHE A 25 12.86 11.82 -3.12
N TYR A 26 11.72 11.21 -3.45
CA TYR A 26 11.33 10.87 -4.82
C TYR A 26 10.13 11.66 -5.32
N ASN A 27 9.85 12.82 -4.71
CA ASN A 27 8.88 13.81 -5.18
C ASN A 27 7.42 13.30 -5.31
N TYR A 28 6.99 12.39 -4.43
CA TYR A 28 5.61 11.88 -4.50
C TYR A 28 4.57 12.96 -4.10
N GLN A 29 4.95 13.94 -3.28
CA GLN A 29 4.07 15.05 -2.88
C GLN A 29 3.82 15.97 -4.08
N GLU A 30 4.86 16.33 -4.83
CA GLU A 30 4.75 17.12 -6.04
C GLU A 30 3.97 16.39 -7.14
N LEU A 31 4.06 15.05 -7.17
CA LEU A 31 3.25 14.21 -8.06
C LEU A 31 1.77 14.31 -7.68
N TYR A 32 1.45 14.13 -6.39
CA TYR A 32 0.10 14.28 -5.85
C TYR A 32 -0.50 15.65 -6.21
N GLU A 33 0.24 16.74 -5.98
CA GLU A 33 -0.20 18.10 -6.31
C GLU A 33 -0.41 18.28 -7.81
N ALA A 34 0.48 17.74 -8.64
CA ALA A 34 0.38 17.85 -10.10
C ALA A 34 -0.82 17.08 -10.66
N ILE A 35 -1.16 15.90 -10.11
CA ILE A 35 -2.34 15.14 -10.51
C ILE A 35 -3.61 15.92 -10.15
N ASN A 36 -3.70 16.44 -8.93
CA ASN A 36 -4.86 17.21 -8.50
C ASN A 36 -5.01 18.53 -9.27
N SER A 37 -3.91 19.16 -9.66
CA SER A 37 -3.93 20.41 -10.47
C SER A 37 -4.49 20.20 -11.88
N ASP A 38 -4.33 19.02 -12.47
CA ASP A 38 -4.95 18.67 -13.75
C ASP A 38 -6.47 18.43 -13.61
N GLY A 39 -6.91 17.90 -12.46
CA GLY A 39 -8.32 17.77 -12.10
C GLY A 39 -9.06 16.59 -12.74
N SER A 40 -8.42 15.81 -13.62
CA SER A 40 -9.07 14.63 -14.23
C SER A 40 -9.04 13.36 -13.39
N ILE A 41 -8.17 13.32 -12.38
CA ILE A 41 -8.08 12.27 -11.36
C ILE A 41 -8.00 12.97 -10.01
N LYS A 42 -8.80 12.54 -9.05
CA LYS A 42 -8.68 12.96 -7.65
C LYS A 42 -7.60 12.13 -6.98
N ALA A 43 -6.46 12.74 -6.69
CA ALA A 43 -5.39 12.12 -5.94
C ALA A 43 -5.59 12.37 -4.43
N TYR A 44 -5.39 11.32 -3.64
CA TYR A 44 -5.33 11.37 -2.18
C TYR A 44 -3.90 11.04 -1.72
N ASN A 45 -3.45 11.60 -0.63
CA ASN A 45 -2.25 11.21 0.11
C ASN A 45 -2.62 10.91 1.57
N SER A 46 -1.67 10.89 2.50
CA SER A 46 -1.99 10.65 3.92
C SER A 46 -2.82 11.73 4.58
N ASP A 47 -2.74 12.97 4.11
CA ASP A 47 -3.25 14.13 4.82
C ASP A 47 -4.73 14.38 4.52
N ASP A 48 -5.22 13.86 3.38
CA ASP A 48 -6.59 14.03 2.89
C ASP A 48 -7.36 12.70 2.71
N TYR A 49 -6.76 11.56 3.04
CA TYR A 49 -7.44 10.27 2.99
C TYR A 49 -8.44 10.11 4.14
N GLU A 50 -9.71 9.91 3.79
CA GLU A 50 -10.79 9.64 4.75
C GLU A 50 -10.97 8.13 4.95
N TYR A 51 -10.76 7.67 6.19
CA TYR A 51 -10.97 6.27 6.55
C TYR A 51 -12.44 5.88 6.50
N LYS A 52 -12.73 4.74 5.86
CA LYS A 52 -14.09 4.18 5.82
C LYS A 52 -14.30 3.03 6.80
N ASN A 53 -13.21 2.39 7.24
CA ASN A 53 -13.25 1.24 8.13
C ASN A 53 -12.44 1.53 9.42
N ASP A 54 -12.97 1.10 10.57
CA ASP A 54 -12.21 1.12 11.81
C ASP A 54 -11.17 -0.01 11.79
N LEU A 55 -9.96 0.32 11.36
CA LEU A 55 -8.80 -0.58 11.37
C LEU A 55 -7.85 -0.31 12.53
N MET A 56 -8.18 0.65 13.42
CA MET A 56 -7.30 1.04 14.51
C MET A 56 -7.19 -0.07 15.56
N VAL A 57 -5.97 -0.38 15.97
CA VAL A 57 -5.69 -1.26 17.11
C VAL A 57 -5.10 -0.37 18.20
N ASN A 58 -5.89 -0.08 19.24
CA ASN A 58 -5.45 0.72 20.38
C ASN A 58 -4.25 0.04 21.05
N SER A 59 -3.05 0.59 20.84
CA SER A 59 -1.80 -0.04 21.27
C SER A 59 -1.14 0.60 22.49
N GLY A 60 -1.74 1.66 23.06
CA GLY A 60 -1.29 2.29 24.30
C GLY A 60 0.10 2.97 24.26
N HIS A 61 0.78 3.06 23.10
CA HIS A 61 2.10 3.72 22.99
C HIS A 61 2.09 4.97 22.10
N PRO A 62 2.72 6.08 22.55
CA PRO A 62 2.66 7.39 21.90
C PRO A 62 3.47 7.51 20.60
N PHE A 63 4.53 6.71 20.40
CA PHE A 63 5.37 6.77 19.18
C PHE A 63 4.76 6.06 17.95
N SER A 64 3.54 5.53 18.08
CA SER A 64 2.90 4.70 17.05
C SER A 64 2.08 5.49 16.02
N SER A 65 1.79 6.78 16.22
CA SER A 65 0.72 7.47 15.49
C SER A 65 0.99 7.65 13.99
N LEU A 66 2.14 8.23 13.60
CA LEU A 66 2.47 8.50 12.19
C LEU A 66 2.66 7.23 11.37
N TYR A 67 3.48 6.29 11.84
CA TYR A 67 3.72 5.01 11.14
C TYR A 67 2.49 4.11 11.08
N SER A 68 1.54 4.27 12.00
CA SER A 68 0.30 3.49 11.97
C SER A 68 -0.68 4.10 10.97
N HIS A 69 -0.74 5.44 10.88
CA HIS A 69 -1.60 6.17 9.93
C HIS A 69 -1.46 5.66 8.49
N PHE A 70 -0.24 5.66 7.94
CA PHE A 70 -0.03 5.17 6.58
C PHE A 70 -0.39 3.69 6.38
N LYS A 71 -0.12 2.85 7.38
CA LYS A 71 -0.52 1.43 7.31
C LYS A 71 -2.03 1.26 7.35
N PHE A 72 -2.74 2.12 8.06
CA PHE A 72 -4.20 2.13 8.05
C PHE A 72 -4.75 2.53 6.70
N VAL A 73 -4.18 3.54 6.05
CA VAL A 73 -4.58 3.94 4.68
C VAL A 73 -4.44 2.75 3.72
N ILE A 74 -3.31 2.03 3.75
CA ILE A 74 -3.08 0.88 2.88
C ILE A 74 -4.07 -0.27 3.16
N ASN A 75 -4.33 -0.56 4.44
CA ASN A 75 -5.31 -1.59 4.82
C ASN A 75 -6.72 -1.18 4.35
N ASP A 76 -7.14 0.05 4.65
CA ASP A 76 -8.48 0.57 4.35
C ASP A 76 -8.72 0.59 2.85
N LEU A 77 -7.78 1.14 2.08
CA LEU A 77 -7.84 1.16 0.62
C LEU A 77 -8.02 -0.23 0.04
N LEU A 78 -7.26 -1.21 0.54
CA LEU A 78 -7.34 -2.56 0.00
C LEU A 78 -8.67 -3.24 0.33
N LEU A 79 -9.17 -3.06 1.56
CA LEU A 79 -10.47 -3.57 1.96
C LEU A 79 -11.61 -2.94 1.13
N GLU A 80 -11.53 -1.63 0.88
CA GLU A 80 -12.49 -0.94 0.01
C GLU A 80 -12.40 -1.42 -1.44
N ASN A 81 -11.19 -1.65 -1.95
CA ASN A 81 -11.04 -2.24 -3.28
C ASN A 81 -11.53 -3.69 -3.35
N TYR A 82 -11.43 -4.45 -2.27
CA TYR A 82 -12.00 -5.79 -2.21
C TYR A 82 -13.53 -5.75 -2.33
N LYS A 83 -14.19 -4.84 -1.60
CA LYS A 83 -15.64 -4.58 -1.76
C LYS A 83 -15.99 -4.10 -3.17
N ARG A 84 -15.20 -3.17 -3.73
CA ARG A 84 -15.38 -2.67 -5.11
C ARG A 84 -15.29 -3.80 -6.14
N GLU A 85 -14.32 -4.70 -6.02
CA GLU A 85 -14.16 -5.85 -6.92
C GLU A 85 -15.42 -6.75 -6.86
N GLN A 86 -15.92 -7.06 -5.66
CA GLN A 86 -17.15 -7.83 -5.48
C GLN A 86 -18.39 -7.16 -6.11
N ASN A 87 -18.39 -5.82 -6.14
CA ASN A 87 -19.47 -5.01 -6.72
C ASN A 87 -19.25 -4.65 -8.20
N GLY A 88 -18.17 -5.12 -8.83
CA GLY A 88 -17.82 -4.76 -10.22
C GLY A 88 -17.47 -3.28 -10.42
N GLU A 89 -17.04 -2.59 -9.36
CA GLU A 89 -16.65 -1.19 -9.38
C GLU A 89 -15.15 -1.01 -9.73
N PRO A 90 -14.77 0.12 -10.35
CA PRO A 90 -13.35 0.42 -10.59
C PRO A 90 -12.53 0.46 -9.30
N LEU A 91 -11.39 -0.23 -9.30
CA LEU A 91 -10.46 -0.21 -8.17
C LEU A 91 -9.64 1.07 -8.14
N VAL A 92 -9.44 1.62 -6.95
CA VAL A 92 -8.60 2.81 -6.74
C VAL A 92 -7.14 2.36 -6.58
N PRO A 93 -6.22 2.70 -7.49
CA PRO A 93 -4.82 2.28 -7.35
C PRO A 93 -4.13 3.00 -6.19
N LEU A 94 -3.19 2.30 -5.55
CA LEU A 94 -2.12 2.90 -4.76
C LEU A 94 -0.90 3.08 -5.67
N ILE A 95 -0.63 4.31 -6.09
CA ILE A 95 0.59 4.66 -6.83
C ILE A 95 1.70 4.95 -5.82
N PHE A 96 2.65 4.04 -5.74
CA PHE A 96 3.73 4.08 -4.78
C PHE A 96 5.04 4.47 -5.50
N VAL A 97 5.52 5.69 -5.27
CA VAL A 97 6.74 6.22 -5.86
C VAL A 97 7.97 5.69 -5.13
N VAL A 98 8.71 4.84 -5.83
CA VAL A 98 9.86 4.10 -5.30
C VAL A 98 11.20 4.49 -5.94
N GLY A 99 11.20 5.50 -6.82
CA GLY A 99 12.42 6.02 -7.43
C GLY A 99 12.22 7.32 -8.19
N LEU A 100 13.34 7.96 -8.50
CA LEU A 100 13.46 9.17 -9.30
C LEU A 100 14.66 9.03 -10.25
N ASP A 101 14.42 9.12 -11.56
CA ASP A 101 15.39 8.95 -12.63
C ASP A 101 16.19 7.64 -12.53
N SER A 102 17.52 7.71 -12.42
CA SER A 102 18.37 6.54 -12.22
C SER A 102 18.36 6.03 -10.77
N ASN A 103 17.82 6.80 -9.82
CA ASN A 103 17.80 6.46 -8.40
C ASN A 103 16.53 5.67 -8.04
N GLN A 104 16.69 4.62 -7.23
CA GLN A 104 15.61 3.78 -6.74
C GLN A 104 15.90 3.35 -5.31
N TYR A 105 14.84 3.11 -4.54
CA TYR A 105 14.93 2.48 -3.22
C TYR A 105 15.77 1.21 -3.26
N ASP A 106 16.59 1.04 -2.23
CA ASP A 106 17.23 -0.22 -1.95
C ASP A 106 16.20 -1.18 -1.34
N LYS A 107 15.84 -2.22 -2.08
CA LYS A 107 14.86 -3.23 -1.66
C LYS A 107 15.32 -3.97 -0.41
N THR A 108 16.63 -4.10 -0.17
CA THR A 108 17.15 -4.87 0.97
C THR A 108 16.77 -4.24 2.31
N ARG A 109 16.75 -2.91 2.36
CA ARG A 109 16.34 -2.11 3.53
C ARG A 109 14.93 -2.42 4.03
N ILE A 110 14.06 -2.99 3.20
CA ILE A 110 12.69 -3.35 3.57
C ILE A 110 12.68 -4.50 4.61
N PHE A 111 13.60 -5.47 4.49
CA PHE A 111 13.69 -6.59 5.42
C PHE A 111 14.70 -6.36 6.56
N GLU A 112 15.45 -5.27 6.56
CA GLU A 112 16.41 -4.94 7.62
C GLU A 112 15.73 -4.59 8.96
N ARG A 113 16.45 -4.85 10.06
CA ARG A 113 16.10 -4.37 11.40
C ARG A 113 16.90 -3.09 11.63
N ALA A 114 16.21 -1.94 11.67
CA ALA A 114 16.85 -0.73 12.17
C ALA A 114 17.16 -0.88 13.66
N GLN A 115 18.32 -0.39 14.08
CA GLN A 115 18.69 -0.35 15.49
C GLN A 115 17.92 0.76 16.20
N ASP A 116 17.61 1.84 15.50
CA ASP A 116 16.71 2.91 15.95
C ASP A 116 15.39 2.91 15.13
N PRO A 117 14.20 2.91 15.76
CA PRO A 117 12.92 3.08 15.07
C PRO A 117 12.81 4.34 14.19
N THR A 118 13.56 5.40 14.49
CA THR A 118 13.61 6.63 13.69
C THR A 118 14.43 6.49 12.40
N GLU A 119 15.34 5.51 12.34
CA GLU A 119 16.09 5.15 11.12
C GLU A 119 15.22 4.39 10.11
N LYS A 120 14.10 3.79 10.57
CA LYS A 120 13.10 3.27 9.65
C LYS A 120 12.38 4.46 9.04
N GLY A 121 12.89 4.91 7.90
CA GLY A 121 12.17 5.86 7.07
C GLY A 121 10.71 5.42 6.95
N VAL A 122 9.80 6.37 7.16
CA VAL A 122 8.43 6.33 6.65
C VAL A 122 8.54 5.76 5.23
N THR A 123 7.70 4.77 4.90
CA THR A 123 7.63 4.09 3.60
C THR A 123 8.20 2.65 3.58
N LEU A 124 9.26 2.31 4.33
CA LEU A 124 9.79 0.93 4.35
C LEU A 124 8.85 -0.07 5.04
N THR A 125 8.21 0.36 6.12
CA THR A 125 7.29 -0.50 6.87
C THR A 125 5.94 -0.65 6.21
N GLU A 126 5.59 0.31 5.38
CA GLU A 126 4.41 0.39 4.52
C GLU A 126 4.59 -0.48 3.28
N LEU A 127 5.79 -0.51 2.67
CA LEU A 127 6.12 -1.50 1.63
C LEU A 127 5.92 -2.92 2.16
N ARG A 128 6.45 -3.24 3.36
CA ARG A 128 6.17 -4.53 4.01
C ARG A 128 4.68 -4.76 4.25
N ARG A 129 3.89 -3.70 4.48
CA ARG A 129 2.45 -3.83 4.65
C ARG A 129 1.79 -4.29 3.35
N CYS A 130 2.15 -3.68 2.21
CA CYS A 130 1.68 -4.11 0.89
C CYS A 130 2.01 -5.59 0.63
N TYR A 131 3.24 -6.03 0.92
CA TYR A 131 3.61 -7.44 0.77
C TYR A 131 2.71 -8.36 1.59
N LYS A 132 2.51 -8.07 2.87
CA LYS A 132 1.69 -8.91 3.75
C LYS A 132 0.25 -9.01 3.26
N LEU A 133 -0.33 -7.88 2.87
CA LEU A 133 -1.69 -7.85 2.35
C LEU A 133 -1.83 -8.66 1.05
N ALA A 134 -0.82 -8.62 0.19
CA ALA A 134 -0.79 -9.38 -1.06
C ALA A 134 -0.49 -10.88 -0.90
N HIS A 135 -0.24 -11.40 0.30
CA HIS A 135 0.17 -12.81 0.46
C HIS A 135 -0.46 -13.54 1.66
N GLU A 136 -1.02 -12.82 2.64
CA GLU A 136 -1.46 -13.43 3.91
C GLU A 136 -2.98 -13.69 4.00
N PHE A 137 -3.81 -13.14 3.09
CA PHE A 137 -5.27 -13.05 3.25
C PHE A 137 -6.09 -13.76 2.14
N GLY A 138 -5.56 -14.83 1.57
CA GLY A 138 -6.26 -15.63 0.56
C GLY A 138 -6.09 -15.15 -0.88
N GLU A 139 -6.55 -15.96 -1.84
CA GLU A 139 -6.31 -15.75 -3.27
C GLU A 139 -7.01 -14.50 -3.82
N ASP A 140 -8.26 -14.24 -3.42
CA ASP A 140 -9.02 -13.12 -3.96
C ASP A 140 -8.47 -11.79 -3.46
N MET A 141 -8.08 -11.70 -2.18
CA MET A 141 -7.38 -10.54 -1.65
C MET A 141 -6.02 -10.33 -2.33
N THR A 142 -5.30 -11.42 -2.65
CA THR A 142 -4.05 -11.37 -3.39
C THR A 142 -4.25 -10.74 -4.77
N LYS A 143 -5.26 -11.19 -5.53
CA LYS A 143 -5.60 -10.63 -6.85
C LYS A 143 -5.95 -9.14 -6.75
N VAL A 144 -6.76 -8.76 -5.77
CA VAL A 144 -7.13 -7.35 -5.55
C VAL A 144 -5.90 -6.51 -5.18
N ALA A 145 -4.99 -7.04 -4.36
CA ALA A 145 -3.75 -6.36 -3.99
C ALA A 145 -2.82 -6.15 -5.20
N GLU A 146 -2.68 -7.13 -6.08
CA GLU A 146 -1.89 -7.02 -7.33
C GLU A 146 -2.47 -5.97 -8.28
N LYS A 147 -3.81 -5.87 -8.36
CA LYS A 147 -4.48 -4.83 -9.14
C LYS A 147 -4.36 -3.45 -8.48
N THR A 148 -4.35 -3.38 -7.16
CA THR A 148 -4.32 -2.13 -6.37
C THR A 148 -2.93 -1.50 -6.33
N PHE A 149 -1.89 -2.28 -6.00
CA PHE A 149 -0.55 -1.74 -5.74
C PHE A 149 0.23 -1.50 -7.03
N LYS A 150 0.52 -0.24 -7.33
CA LYS A 150 1.31 0.20 -8.50
C LYS A 150 2.61 0.84 -8.03
N PHE A 151 3.73 0.12 -8.15
CA PHE A 151 5.05 0.69 -7.86
C PHE A 151 5.57 1.43 -9.10
N VAL A 152 6.00 2.66 -8.92
CA VAL A 152 6.45 3.50 -10.03
C VAL A 152 7.74 4.22 -9.72
N ARG A 153 8.49 4.51 -10.77
CA ARG A 153 9.63 5.42 -10.76
C ARG A 153 9.28 6.65 -11.59
N LEU A 154 9.53 7.83 -11.05
CA LEU A 154 9.42 9.06 -11.82
C LEU A 154 10.65 9.20 -12.72
N VAL A 155 10.44 9.32 -14.02
CA VAL A 155 11.52 9.47 -15.01
C VAL A 155 11.35 10.80 -15.71
N SER A 156 12.37 11.65 -15.63
CA SER A 156 12.41 12.94 -16.30
C SER A 156 12.38 12.76 -17.82
N SER A 157 11.58 13.58 -18.49
CA SER A 157 11.48 13.68 -19.94
C SER A 157 11.34 15.14 -20.37
N ASP A 158 11.47 15.41 -21.67
CA ASP A 158 11.31 16.76 -22.24
C ASP A 158 9.96 17.40 -21.91
N ASN A 159 8.94 16.58 -21.59
CA ASN A 159 7.59 17.01 -21.27
C ASN A 159 7.22 16.92 -19.79
N GLY A 160 8.20 16.77 -18.90
CA GLY A 160 7.99 16.57 -17.46
C GLY A 160 8.27 15.14 -17.03
N TYR A 161 7.66 14.69 -15.95
CA TYR A 161 7.90 13.35 -15.40
C TYR A 161 6.93 12.31 -15.96
N GLN A 162 7.46 11.15 -16.34
CA GLN A 162 6.71 9.95 -16.70
C GLN A 162 6.76 8.93 -15.56
N LEU A 163 5.70 8.14 -15.42
CA LEU A 163 5.62 7.07 -14.43
C LEU A 163 6.04 5.75 -15.09
N ALA A 164 7.25 5.30 -14.80
CA ALA A 164 7.72 3.99 -15.24
C ALA A 164 7.33 2.94 -14.19
N THR A 165 6.53 1.95 -14.58
CA THR A 165 6.15 0.83 -13.70
C THR A 165 7.38 0.06 -13.24
N VAL A 166 7.39 -0.28 -11.96
CA VAL A 166 8.41 -1.10 -11.31
C VAL A 166 7.74 -2.37 -10.82
N GLU A 167 8.37 -3.53 -11.06
CA GLU A 167 7.87 -4.79 -10.51
C GLU A 167 7.86 -4.74 -8.97
N PRO A 168 6.85 -5.34 -8.33
CA PRO A 168 6.81 -5.41 -6.87
C PRO A 168 8.10 -6.00 -6.29
N PHE A 169 8.64 -5.36 -5.26
CA PHE A 169 9.91 -5.78 -4.66
C PHE A 169 9.92 -7.22 -4.16
N TRP A 170 8.76 -7.79 -3.84
CA TRP A 170 8.65 -9.16 -3.36
C TRP A 170 8.84 -10.23 -4.43
N LYS A 171 8.94 -9.85 -5.71
CA LYS A 171 9.38 -10.73 -6.80
C LYS A 171 10.91 -10.83 -6.89
N ASP A 172 11.64 -10.00 -6.15
CA ASP A 172 13.10 -10.00 -6.14
C ASP A 172 13.65 -11.16 -5.29
N GLU A 173 14.52 -11.99 -5.85
CA GLU A 173 15.06 -13.18 -5.16
C GLU A 173 15.88 -12.81 -3.92
N GLN A 174 16.64 -11.72 -3.97
CA GLN A 174 17.45 -11.28 -2.84
C GLN A 174 16.54 -10.82 -1.70
N TRP A 175 15.45 -10.10 -2.05
CA TRP A 175 14.44 -9.73 -1.08
C TRP A 175 13.78 -10.95 -0.44
N GLN A 176 13.37 -11.94 -1.23
CA GLN A 176 12.74 -13.16 -0.73
C GLN A 176 13.64 -13.90 0.26
N LYS A 177 14.93 -14.09 -0.08
CA LYS A 177 15.91 -14.73 0.81
C LYS A 177 16.09 -13.95 2.11
N GLY A 178 16.25 -12.62 2.03
CA GLY A 178 16.40 -11.76 3.20
C GLY A 178 15.16 -11.74 4.09
N TRP A 179 13.97 -11.78 3.49
CA TRP A 179 12.71 -11.84 4.22
C TRP A 179 12.50 -13.16 4.96
N GLU A 180 12.80 -14.29 4.33
CA GLU A 180 12.76 -15.61 4.99
C GLU A 180 13.68 -15.66 6.20
N GLU A 181 14.91 -15.14 6.07
CA GLU A 181 15.86 -15.09 7.18
C GLU A 181 15.37 -14.18 8.31
N ARG A 182 14.81 -13.01 7.96
CA ARG A 182 14.18 -12.12 8.93
C ARG A 182 13.06 -12.81 9.72
N LYS A 183 12.22 -13.62 9.06
CA LYS A 183 11.13 -14.34 9.72
C LYS A 183 11.66 -15.33 10.75
N LYS A 184 12.72 -16.09 10.43
CA LYS A 184 13.34 -17.05 11.36
C LYS A 184 13.93 -16.39 12.60
N THR A 185 14.57 -15.24 12.43
CA THR A 185 15.23 -14.49 13.51
C THR A 185 14.27 -13.59 14.30
N THR A 186 12.97 -13.63 13.99
CA THR A 186 11.96 -12.90 14.78
C THR A 186 11.66 -13.68 16.05
N GLU A 187 12.41 -13.35 17.11
CA GLU A 187 12.15 -13.83 18.46
C GLU A 187 10.70 -13.53 18.85
N LYS A 188 9.96 -14.59 19.20
CA LYS A 188 8.67 -14.43 19.89
C LYS A 188 9.02 -14.04 21.33
N GLU A 189 9.07 -12.74 21.62
CA GLU A 189 9.19 -12.27 23.01
C GLU A 189 8.09 -12.94 23.85
N MET A 190 8.49 -13.80 24.78
CA MET A 190 7.57 -14.49 25.69
C MET A 190 6.74 -13.46 26.46
N GLY A 191 5.41 -13.58 26.40
CA GLY A 191 4.48 -12.69 27.10
C GLY A 191 3.97 -11.50 26.28
N THR A 192 4.48 -11.27 25.05
CA THR A 192 3.81 -10.35 24.12
C THR A 192 2.75 -11.11 23.33
N GLU A 193 1.48 -11.03 23.76
CA GLU A 193 0.39 -11.30 22.83
C GLU A 193 0.55 -10.34 21.65
N ASN A 194 1.04 -10.90 20.54
CA ASN A 194 1.69 -10.16 19.47
C ASN A 194 0.72 -9.12 18.88
N ARG A 195 1.00 -7.81 19.00
CA ARG A 195 0.27 -6.75 18.25
C ARG A 195 0.14 -7.05 16.76
N ASN A 196 1.13 -7.77 16.23
CA ASN A 196 1.15 -8.31 14.87
C ASN A 196 0.01 -9.29 14.56
N ASN A 197 -0.53 -10.00 15.55
CA ASN A 197 -1.66 -10.90 15.40
C ASN A 197 -2.99 -10.13 15.48
N PHE A 198 -3.05 -9.08 16.30
CA PHE A 198 -4.27 -8.30 16.48
C PHE A 198 -4.74 -7.60 15.21
N TRP A 199 -3.86 -6.88 14.49
CA TRP A 199 -4.28 -6.21 13.26
C TRP A 199 -4.68 -7.23 12.18
N ARG A 200 -3.97 -8.38 12.08
CA ARG A 200 -4.28 -9.43 11.11
C ARG A 200 -5.65 -10.02 11.38
N LYS A 201 -5.91 -10.33 12.65
CA LYS A 201 -7.22 -10.82 13.09
C LYS A 201 -8.31 -9.80 12.78
N LYS A 202 -8.10 -8.51 13.11
CA LYS A 202 -9.07 -7.44 12.80
C LYS A 202 -9.32 -7.34 11.29
N PHE A 203 -8.26 -7.35 10.48
CA PHE A 203 -8.38 -7.29 9.03
C PHE A 203 -9.11 -8.51 8.46
N GLN A 204 -8.78 -9.72 8.94
CA GLN A 204 -9.48 -10.94 8.54
C GLN A 204 -10.97 -10.88 8.90
N THR A 205 -11.32 -10.45 10.12
CA THR A 205 -12.73 -10.28 10.52
C THR A 205 -13.48 -9.34 9.57
N LEU A 206 -12.87 -8.24 9.14
CA LEU A 206 -13.50 -7.31 8.19
C LEU A 206 -13.67 -7.91 6.78
N ILE A 207 -12.75 -8.80 6.35
CA ILE A 207 -12.91 -9.58 5.12
C ILE A 207 -14.10 -10.52 5.27
N ASP A 208 -14.15 -11.29 6.36
CA ASP A 208 -15.21 -12.26 6.61
C ASP A 208 -16.59 -11.57 6.67
N GLU A 209 -16.68 -10.41 7.33
CA GLU A 209 -17.90 -9.58 7.38
C GLU A 209 -18.30 -9.07 6.00
N THR A 210 -17.32 -8.68 5.17
CA THR A 210 -17.56 -8.23 3.78
C THR A 210 -18.13 -9.38 2.94
N ASP A 211 -17.53 -10.57 3.04
CA ASP A 211 -18.01 -11.76 2.32
C ASP A 211 -19.41 -12.20 2.77
N GLU A 212 -19.70 -12.13 4.06
CA GLU A 212 -21.03 -12.40 4.60
C GLU A 212 -22.09 -11.40 4.10
N GLN A 213 -21.73 -10.12 4.00
CA GLN A 213 -22.62 -9.10 3.43
C GLN A 213 -22.88 -9.37 1.95
N GLN A 214 -21.83 -9.70 1.18
CA GLN A 214 -21.99 -10.00 -0.24
C GLN A 214 -22.88 -11.22 -0.48
N LYS A 215 -22.73 -12.30 0.31
CA LYS A 215 -23.59 -13.49 0.22
C LYS A 215 -25.07 -13.21 0.51
N LYS A 216 -25.36 -12.22 1.36
CA LYS A 216 -26.74 -11.78 1.61
C LYS A 216 -27.33 -11.01 0.43
N ILE A 217 -26.50 -10.31 -0.33
CA ILE A 217 -26.90 -9.51 -1.49
C ILE A 217 -27.01 -10.39 -2.74
N ASP A 218 -26.09 -11.34 -2.92
CA ASP A 218 -26.08 -12.30 -4.02
C ASP A 218 -25.78 -13.74 -3.53
N PRO A 219 -26.83 -14.54 -3.26
CA PRO A 219 -26.67 -15.91 -2.75
C PRO A 219 -26.09 -16.91 -3.76
N THR A 220 -25.90 -16.51 -5.03
CA THR A 220 -25.48 -17.44 -6.09
C THR A 220 -23.96 -17.50 -6.34
N ASN A 221 -23.18 -16.64 -5.68
CA ASN A 221 -21.72 -16.70 -5.73
C ASN A 221 -21.16 -17.68 -4.68
N THR A 222 -21.04 -18.96 -5.04
CA THR A 222 -20.20 -19.97 -4.36
C THR A 222 -19.49 -20.84 -5.38
#